data_AF-A0A7L4LWW0-F1
#
_entry.id   AF-A0A7L4LWW0-F1
#
_cell.length_a   1.000
_cell.length_b   1.000
_cell.length_c   1.000
_cell.angle_alpha   90.00
_cell.angle_beta   90.00
_cell.angle_gamma   90.00
#
_symmetry.space_group_name_H-M   'P 1'
#
loop_
_entity.id
_entity.type
_entity.pdbx_description
1 polymer ?
#
loop_
_entity_poly.entity_id
_entity_poly.type
_entity_poly.pdbx_seq_one_letter_code
_entity_poly.pdbx_strand_id
1 'polypeptide(L)'
;SLSYLLFVLTAFFAGLKNFLLTPPKEQITFHSPKGLQCISPLIQTVEETPLPIPAKIKGHVPKWLNGNLLRNGPGKFEFGEEKFNHWFDGMALLHQFQLENGTVTYRSKFLQSSSYLTNSQHNRIVVSEFGTLAMPDPCKSVFERFMSRFEMPQPSDNASVNYVVYKGDYYVSNENIFMYKVDPETLETKEKVDWSKFIAVNGATAHPHYESDGTTYNMGNSYGKHGSRYNIIQVPPQKSNCNDTLEGAKVLCSIAPMDKMRPSYYHSFGMSENYIIFIEQPIKLNLLQIITSKLRGKAISEGISWEPQYNTCFHVVNKHTGEVLPGQWYSKPFATFHQINAFEDNGCVVLDLCCQDDGTTLATYKLQNLRRSGEGLDQIYDSISRAFPRRFVLPLNVNSDTPVGKNLNPLSYTLARAVKDADGKVWCTHENLHPEGFEKVGGLEFPQINYSRYNGRRYRYFYGCGFRHLVGDSLIKVDVETKNFKIWQEDGSYPSEPVFVPVPNATAEDSGVILSVVVSPTENQSAFLLVLDAETFRELGRAEVAVQMPYGFHGIFTSH
;
A
#
# COMPACT_ATOMS: atom_id res chain seq x y z
N SER A 1 22.84 40.03 -48.81
CA SER A 1 22.90 38.59 -48.54
C SER A 1 23.90 38.17 -47.45
N LEU A 2 24.48 39.10 -46.67
CA LEU A 2 25.29 38.78 -45.47
C LEU A 2 24.55 39.05 -44.15
N SER A 3 23.57 39.96 -44.16
CA SER A 3 22.82 40.42 -42.98
C SER A 3 21.73 39.44 -42.50
N TYR A 4 21.16 38.63 -43.40
CA TYR A 4 20.18 37.60 -43.04
C TYR A 4 20.84 36.36 -42.42
N LEU A 5 22.05 36.03 -42.87
CA LEU A 5 22.83 34.91 -42.33
C LEU A 5 23.32 35.21 -40.90
N LEU A 6 23.69 36.46 -40.62
CA LEU A 6 24.11 36.89 -39.28
C LEU A 6 22.97 36.88 -38.26
N PHE A 7 21.74 37.20 -38.68
CA PHE A 7 20.55 37.19 -37.83
C PHE A 7 20.06 35.76 -37.52
N VAL A 8 20.17 34.85 -38.49
CA VAL A 8 19.87 33.42 -38.27
C VAL A 8 20.91 32.79 -37.34
N LEU A 9 22.20 33.13 -37.47
CA LEU A 9 23.25 32.65 -36.58
C LEU A 9 23.11 33.17 -35.14
N THR A 10 22.80 34.46 -34.93
CA THR A 10 22.60 34.99 -33.57
C THR A 10 21.35 34.45 -32.89
N ALA A 11 20.25 34.21 -33.63
CA ALA A 11 19.07 33.54 -33.11
C ALA A 11 19.33 32.05 -32.77
N PHE A 12 20.15 31.36 -33.58
CA PHE A 12 20.54 29.97 -33.34
C PHE A 12 21.43 29.83 -32.09
N PHE A 13 22.37 30.76 -31.86
CA PHE A 13 23.22 30.77 -30.66
C PHE A 13 22.50 31.25 -29.39
N ALA A 14 21.50 32.14 -29.51
CA ALA A 14 20.64 32.52 -28.39
C ALA A 14 19.69 31.38 -27.97
N GLY A 15 19.18 30.60 -28.93
CA GLY A 15 18.41 29.38 -28.67
C GLY A 15 19.24 28.26 -28.02
N LEU A 16 20.53 28.13 -28.37
CA LEU A 16 21.42 27.14 -27.77
C LEU A 16 21.77 27.45 -26.30
N LYS A 17 21.84 28.72 -25.90
CA LYS A 17 22.10 29.10 -24.50
C LYS A 17 20.96 28.73 -23.55
N ASN A 18 19.73 28.64 -24.04
CA ASN A 18 18.59 28.15 -23.25
C ASN A 18 18.44 26.61 -23.28
N PHE A 19 19.17 25.90 -24.17
CA PHE A 19 19.20 24.44 -24.23
C PHE A 19 20.39 23.81 -23.48
N LEU A 20 21.35 24.61 -23.00
CA LEU A 20 22.58 24.14 -22.34
C LEU A 20 22.68 24.49 -20.85
N LEU A 21 21.59 24.95 -20.24
CA LEU A 21 21.48 25.10 -18.79
C LEU A 21 20.53 24.04 -18.23
N THR A 22 20.93 22.77 -18.35
CA THR A 22 20.51 21.77 -17.36
C THR A 22 20.91 22.32 -16.00
N PRO A 23 20.00 22.43 -15.00
CA PRO A 23 20.42 22.65 -13.63
C PRO A 23 21.44 21.55 -13.29
N PRO A 24 22.44 21.82 -12.42
CA PRO A 24 23.38 20.79 -12.03
C PRO A 24 22.56 19.59 -11.57
N LYS A 25 22.68 18.46 -12.28
CA LYS A 25 22.28 17.18 -11.74
C LYS A 25 23.09 17.09 -10.45
N GLU A 26 22.44 17.28 -9.30
CA GLU A 26 23.01 16.81 -8.05
C GLU A 26 23.41 15.37 -8.32
N GLN A 27 24.71 15.14 -8.36
CA GLN A 27 25.27 13.85 -8.64
C GLN A 27 25.05 13.07 -7.36
N ILE A 28 23.86 12.47 -7.22
CA ILE A 28 23.55 11.64 -6.07
C ILE A 28 24.47 10.43 -6.16
N THR A 29 25.58 10.47 -5.42
CA THR A 29 26.49 9.35 -5.25
C THR A 29 25.84 8.35 -4.32
N PHE A 30 25.14 7.38 -4.91
CA PHE A 30 24.65 6.22 -4.17
C PHE A 30 25.81 5.24 -3.96
N HIS A 31 26.25 5.10 -2.71
CA HIS A 31 27.17 4.04 -2.32
C HIS A 31 26.49 2.67 -2.40
N SER A 32 27.27 1.63 -2.72
CA SER A 32 26.84 0.24 -2.49
C SER A 32 26.34 0.11 -1.05
N PRO A 33 25.19 -0.54 -0.79
CA PRO A 33 24.53 -0.58 0.51
C PRO A 33 25.24 -1.55 1.46
N LYS A 34 26.51 -1.27 1.74
CA LYS A 34 27.25 -1.93 2.82
C LYS A 34 27.16 -1.02 4.04
N GLY A 35 26.82 -1.61 5.18
CA GLY A 35 26.65 -0.87 6.44
C GLY A 35 25.30 -0.18 6.54
N LEU A 36 24.21 -0.84 6.13
CA LEU A 36 22.86 -0.35 6.41
C LEU A 36 22.71 -0.13 7.92
N GLN A 37 22.12 1.00 8.31
CA GLN A 37 21.89 1.31 9.71
C GLN A 37 20.85 0.33 10.27
N CYS A 38 21.04 -0.07 11.53
CA CYS A 38 20.12 -0.96 12.22
C CYS A 38 18.73 -0.34 12.35
N ILE A 39 17.72 -1.00 11.80
CA ILE A 39 16.32 -0.57 11.85
C ILE A 39 15.53 -1.21 13.01
N SER A 40 16.15 -2.08 13.82
CA SER A 40 15.47 -2.75 14.94
C SER A 40 14.71 -1.79 15.88
N PRO A 41 15.22 -0.58 16.22
CA PRO A 41 14.49 0.34 17.07
C PRO A 41 13.21 0.91 16.44
N LEU A 42 13.06 0.82 15.12
CA LEU A 42 11.83 1.20 14.41
C LEU A 42 10.73 0.15 14.53
N ILE A 43 11.07 -1.06 15.01
CA ILE A 43 10.19 -2.23 15.03
C ILE A 43 10.21 -2.85 16.43
N GLN A 44 9.95 -2.00 17.41
CA GLN A 44 9.89 -2.34 18.83
C GLN A 44 8.59 -1.81 19.45
N THR A 45 8.20 -2.38 20.59
CA THR A 45 7.02 -1.92 21.32
C THR A 45 7.26 -0.50 21.81
N VAL A 46 6.24 0.34 21.68
CA VAL A 46 6.21 1.68 22.26
C VAL A 46 5.01 1.84 23.18
N GLU A 47 5.05 2.89 23.99
CA GLU A 47 3.90 3.34 24.76
C GLU A 47 3.02 4.28 23.92
N GLU A 48 1.71 4.24 24.16
CA GLU A 48 0.78 5.19 23.54
C GLU A 48 0.86 6.58 24.20
N THR A 49 0.45 7.61 23.47
CA THR A 49 0.37 9.01 23.95
C THR A 49 -1.07 9.48 23.84
N PRO A 50 -1.97 9.10 24.77
CA PRO A 50 -3.41 9.27 24.60
C PRO A 50 -3.86 10.73 24.72
N LEU A 51 -3.10 11.55 25.44
CA LEU A 51 -3.34 13.00 25.57
C LEU A 51 -2.55 13.76 24.49
N PRO A 52 -3.16 14.75 23.81
CA PRO A 52 -2.47 15.55 22.81
C PRO A 52 -1.26 16.27 23.39
N ILE A 53 -0.14 16.16 22.71
CA ILE A 53 1.07 16.93 23.02
C ILE A 53 1.37 17.91 21.88
N PRO A 54 1.85 19.12 22.18
CA PRO A 54 2.25 20.07 21.15
C PRO A 54 3.54 19.62 20.47
N ALA A 55 3.61 19.78 19.14
CA ALA A 55 4.82 19.57 18.38
C ALA A 55 5.64 20.87 18.27
N LYS A 56 6.96 20.74 18.24
CA LYS A 56 7.88 21.86 18.02
C LYS A 56 8.04 22.08 16.51
N ILE A 57 7.57 23.22 16.02
CA ILE A 57 7.65 23.56 14.59
C ILE A 57 9.04 24.09 14.23
N LYS A 58 9.60 23.58 13.12
CA LYS A 58 10.75 24.13 12.40
C LYS A 58 10.34 24.43 10.96
N GLY A 59 10.78 25.55 10.42
CA GLY A 59 10.35 26.01 9.09
C GLY A 59 8.90 26.50 9.11
N HIS A 60 8.13 26.17 8.07
CA HIS A 60 6.77 26.64 7.86
C HIS A 60 5.80 25.50 7.57
N VAL A 61 4.79 25.34 8.42
CA VAL A 61 3.59 24.54 8.13
C VAL A 61 2.53 25.48 7.53
N PRO A 62 2.03 25.23 6.30
CA PRO A 62 1.07 26.13 5.66
C PRO A 62 -0.22 26.30 6.47
N LYS A 63 -0.68 27.55 6.63
CA LYS A 63 -1.87 27.85 7.45
C LYS A 63 -3.18 27.31 6.87
N TRP A 64 -3.23 27.08 5.57
CA TRP A 64 -4.40 26.50 4.90
C TRP A 64 -4.56 25.00 5.19
N LEU A 65 -3.49 24.35 5.67
CA LEU A 65 -3.51 22.94 6.01
C LEU A 65 -4.21 22.77 7.36
N ASN A 66 -5.48 22.36 7.29
CA ASN A 66 -6.36 22.20 8.44
C ASN A 66 -7.03 20.83 8.42
N GLY A 67 -6.76 20.01 9.43
CA GLY A 67 -7.26 18.64 9.52
C GLY A 67 -6.33 17.69 10.27
N ASN A 68 -6.57 16.39 10.13
CA ASN A 68 -5.82 15.34 10.81
C ASN A 68 -5.09 14.45 9.81
N LEU A 69 -3.79 14.26 9.98
CA LEU A 69 -3.09 13.12 9.41
C LEU A 69 -3.24 11.94 10.37
N LEU A 70 -3.96 10.91 9.92
CA LEU A 70 -4.17 9.66 10.65
C LEU A 70 -3.27 8.58 10.06
N ARG A 71 -2.51 7.87 10.90
CA ARG A 71 -1.67 6.75 10.48
C ARG A 71 -1.89 5.53 11.33
N ASN A 72 -1.73 4.35 10.73
CA ASN A 72 -1.88 3.06 11.39
C ASN A 72 -0.65 2.19 11.15
N GLY A 73 -0.38 1.29 12.09
CA GLY A 73 0.75 0.39 12.04
C GLY A 73 0.87 -0.45 13.32
N PRO A 74 1.83 -1.39 13.35
CA PRO A 74 2.08 -2.20 14.53
C PRO A 74 2.88 -1.39 15.57
N GLY A 75 2.42 -1.36 16.82
CA GLY A 75 3.11 -0.67 17.92
C GLY A 75 3.40 -1.50 19.16
N LYS A 76 2.94 -2.76 19.20
CA LYS A 76 3.26 -3.71 20.28
C LYS A 76 3.60 -5.08 19.69
N PHE A 77 4.79 -5.59 20.03
CA PHE A 77 5.38 -6.78 19.41
C PHE A 77 5.52 -7.98 20.35
N GLU A 78 5.09 -7.84 21.61
CA GLU A 78 5.16 -8.90 22.61
C GLU A 78 4.11 -8.73 23.72
N PHE A 79 3.77 -9.85 24.36
CA PHE A 79 2.96 -9.93 25.58
C PHE A 79 3.62 -10.91 26.54
N GLY A 80 3.96 -10.45 27.74
CA GLY A 80 4.78 -11.22 28.68
C GLY A 80 6.12 -11.63 28.05
N GLU A 81 6.40 -12.93 28.06
CA GLU A 81 7.62 -13.50 27.45
C GLU A 81 7.42 -13.87 25.97
N GLU A 82 6.17 -13.92 25.48
CA GLU A 82 5.85 -14.33 24.12
C GLU A 82 5.96 -13.16 23.14
N LYS A 83 6.65 -13.40 22.02
CA LYS A 83 6.91 -12.40 20.97
C LYS A 83 6.21 -12.79 19.69
N PHE A 84 5.72 -11.80 18.96
CA PHE A 84 5.32 -12.01 17.58
C PHE A 84 6.55 -12.32 16.70
N ASN A 85 6.31 -12.99 15.57
CA ASN A 85 7.33 -13.44 14.63
C ASN A 85 7.36 -12.61 13.34
N HIS A 86 6.27 -11.96 12.97
CA HIS A 86 6.14 -11.21 11.72
C HIS A 86 5.78 -9.75 11.98
N TRP A 87 6.24 -8.84 11.11
CA TRP A 87 5.99 -7.41 11.27
C TRP A 87 4.49 -7.08 11.29
N PHE A 88 3.72 -7.75 10.43
CA PHE A 88 2.26 -7.61 10.32
C PHE A 88 1.47 -8.12 11.54
N ASP A 89 2.11 -8.85 12.46
CA ASP A 89 1.43 -9.41 13.63
C ASP A 89 1.34 -8.41 14.79
N GLY A 90 2.14 -7.34 14.77
CA GLY A 90 2.14 -6.36 15.85
C GLY A 90 0.78 -5.68 16.01
N MET A 91 0.39 -5.39 17.26
CA MET A 91 -0.93 -4.85 17.55
C MET A 91 -1.05 -3.40 17.08
N ALA A 92 -2.21 -3.08 16.49
CA ALA A 92 -2.49 -1.78 15.90
C ALA A 92 -2.33 -0.61 16.88
N LEU A 93 -1.47 0.34 16.52
CA LEU A 93 -1.28 1.63 17.17
C LEU A 93 -1.72 2.73 16.20
N LEU A 94 -2.73 3.49 16.62
CA LEU A 94 -3.29 4.59 15.86
C LEU A 94 -2.52 5.86 16.20
N HIS A 95 -2.17 6.64 15.19
CA HIS A 95 -1.46 7.92 15.33
C HIS A 95 -2.26 9.04 14.69
N GLN A 96 -2.28 10.21 15.33
CA GLN A 96 -2.88 11.43 14.80
C GLN A 96 -1.88 12.57 14.93
N PHE A 97 -1.67 13.28 13.82
CA PHE A 97 -1.14 14.64 13.84
C PHE A 97 -2.26 15.59 13.43
N GLN A 98 -2.74 16.40 14.37
CA GLN A 98 -3.74 17.43 14.10
C GLN A 98 -3.03 18.71 13.70
N LEU A 99 -3.37 19.24 12.53
CA LEU A 99 -2.80 20.45 11.95
C LEU A 99 -3.86 21.55 11.94
N GLU A 100 -3.56 22.68 12.57
CA GLU A 100 -4.47 23.82 12.61
C GLU A 100 -3.69 25.12 12.66
N ASN A 101 -3.96 26.02 11.70
CA ASN A 101 -3.38 27.37 11.64
C ASN A 101 -1.84 27.41 11.74
N GLY A 102 -1.16 26.38 11.21
CA GLY A 102 0.31 26.24 11.24
C GLY A 102 0.87 25.69 12.55
N THR A 103 0.01 25.28 13.49
CA THR A 103 0.38 24.53 14.69
C THR A 103 0.07 23.04 14.49
N VAL A 104 0.78 22.17 15.20
CA VAL A 104 0.59 20.72 15.13
C VAL A 104 0.55 20.13 16.53
N THR A 105 -0.40 19.23 16.79
CA THR A 105 -0.39 18.37 17.99
C THR A 105 -0.33 16.90 17.59
N TYR A 106 0.15 16.06 18.50
CA TYR A 106 0.26 14.63 18.30
C TYR A 106 -0.43 13.85 19.42
N ARG A 107 -1.06 12.73 19.06
CA ARG A 107 -1.51 11.70 19.99
C ARG A 107 -1.41 10.31 19.35
N SER A 108 -1.39 9.27 20.17
CA SER A 108 -1.55 7.89 19.74
C SER A 108 -2.35 7.06 20.74
N LYS A 109 -3.05 6.04 20.23
CA LYS A 109 -3.80 5.06 21.04
C LYS A 109 -3.74 3.68 20.42
N PHE A 110 -3.56 2.65 21.23
CA PHE A 110 -3.76 1.28 20.79
C PHE A 110 -5.23 1.06 20.44
N LEU A 111 -5.45 0.36 19.33
CA LEU A 111 -6.78 -0.13 18.99
C LEU A 111 -7.24 -1.10 20.07
N GLN A 112 -8.39 -0.84 20.68
CA GLN A 112 -8.99 -1.70 21.69
C GLN A 112 -9.72 -2.90 21.03
N SER A 113 -8.98 -3.62 20.17
CA SER A 113 -9.45 -4.84 19.52
C SER A 113 -9.60 -5.98 20.52
N SER A 114 -10.43 -6.98 20.21
CA SER A 114 -10.58 -8.13 21.11
C SER A 114 -9.26 -8.90 21.23
N SER A 115 -8.46 -8.94 20.17
CA SER A 115 -7.13 -9.55 20.16
C SER A 115 -6.16 -8.82 21.10
N TYR A 116 -6.11 -7.48 21.03
CA TYR A 116 -5.28 -6.67 21.93
C TYR A 116 -5.70 -6.84 23.39
N LEU A 117 -6.99 -6.74 23.68
CA LEU A 117 -7.54 -6.86 25.05
C LEU A 117 -7.29 -8.25 25.63
N THR A 118 -7.53 -9.31 24.84
CA THR A 118 -7.34 -10.69 25.30
C THR A 118 -5.87 -10.99 25.60
N ASN A 119 -4.96 -10.59 24.70
CA ASN A 119 -3.53 -10.80 24.89
C ASN A 119 -3.01 -9.98 26.10
N SER A 120 -3.51 -8.75 26.28
CA SER A 120 -3.18 -7.90 27.44
C SER A 120 -3.65 -8.53 28.75
N GLN A 121 -4.89 -9.01 28.81
CA GLN A 121 -5.48 -9.61 30.01
C GLN A 121 -4.72 -10.86 30.46
N HIS A 122 -4.27 -11.70 29.51
CA HIS A 122 -3.56 -12.94 29.82
C HIS A 122 -2.04 -12.76 29.90
N ASN A 123 -1.53 -11.57 29.55
CA ASN A 123 -0.10 -11.25 29.43
C ASN A 123 0.68 -12.30 28.60
N ARG A 124 0.07 -12.77 27.50
CA ARG A 124 0.64 -13.72 26.52
C ARG A 124 -0.12 -13.65 25.19
N ILE A 125 0.38 -14.27 24.13
CA ILE A 125 -0.28 -14.32 22.82
C ILE A 125 -1.31 -15.47 22.82
N VAL A 126 -2.59 -15.11 22.92
CA VAL A 126 -3.72 -16.05 22.93
C VAL A 126 -4.40 -16.13 21.56
N VAL A 127 -4.36 -15.05 20.78
CA VAL A 127 -4.91 -14.99 19.42
C VAL A 127 -3.79 -15.20 18.40
N SER A 128 -4.00 -16.10 17.43
CA SER A 128 -3.02 -16.33 16.36
C SER A 128 -3.13 -15.23 15.31
N GLU A 129 -1.98 -14.79 14.82
CA GLU A 129 -1.83 -13.76 13.79
C GLU A 129 -1.25 -14.37 12.50
N PHE A 130 -0.97 -13.53 11.50
CA PHE A 130 -0.49 -13.94 10.18
C PHE A 130 0.76 -14.83 10.23
N GLY A 131 1.79 -14.40 10.98
CA GLY A 131 3.07 -15.07 11.13
C GLY A 131 3.28 -15.78 12.46
N THR A 132 2.33 -15.67 13.40
CA THR A 132 2.49 -16.17 14.77
C THR A 132 1.33 -17.04 15.18
N LEU A 133 1.61 -18.31 15.47
CA LEU A 133 0.63 -19.22 16.05
C LEU A 133 0.59 -19.03 17.57
N ALA A 134 -0.59 -18.77 18.12
CA ALA A 134 -0.80 -18.73 19.57
C ALA A 134 -0.64 -20.13 20.16
N MET A 135 0.15 -20.24 21.23
CA MET A 135 0.38 -21.52 21.88
C MET A 135 -0.77 -21.88 22.83
N PRO A 136 -1.14 -23.19 22.92
CA PRO A 136 -2.11 -23.65 23.90
C PRO A 136 -1.67 -23.26 25.31
N ASP A 137 -2.64 -22.85 26.12
CA ASP A 137 -2.43 -22.41 27.50
C ASP A 137 -1.54 -23.42 28.27
N PRO A 138 -0.38 -22.99 28.81
CA PRO A 138 0.52 -23.88 29.54
C PRO A 138 -0.11 -24.40 30.85
N CYS A 139 -1.09 -23.70 31.41
CA CYS A 139 -1.82 -24.10 32.61
C CYS A 139 -2.90 -25.16 32.34
N LYS A 140 -3.24 -25.42 31.07
CA LYS A 140 -4.14 -26.51 30.68
C LYS A 140 -3.44 -27.85 30.80
N SER A 141 -4.18 -28.88 31.21
CA SER A 141 -3.69 -30.26 31.20
C SER A 141 -3.28 -30.72 29.80
N VAL A 142 -2.44 -31.75 29.68
CA VAL A 142 -2.00 -32.29 28.37
C VAL A 142 -3.18 -32.67 27.47
N PHE A 143 -4.26 -33.21 28.08
CA PHE A 143 -5.49 -33.57 27.37
C PHE A 143 -6.26 -32.33 26.89
N GLU A 144 -6.42 -31.31 27.72
CA GLU A 144 -7.06 -30.05 27.33
C GLU A 144 -6.25 -29.29 26.26
N ARG A 145 -4.90 -29.35 26.33
CA ARG A 145 -4.02 -28.81 25.28
C ARG A 145 -4.21 -29.55 23.96
N PHE A 146 -4.36 -30.87 23.99
CA PHE A 146 -4.69 -31.65 22.80
C PHE A 146 -6.06 -31.27 22.24
N MET A 147 -7.10 -31.21 23.08
CA MET A 147 -8.46 -30.82 22.68
C MET A 147 -8.52 -29.39 22.12
N SER A 148 -7.75 -28.45 22.67
CA SER A 148 -7.70 -27.07 22.18
C SER A 148 -7.19 -26.92 20.74
N ARG A 149 -6.48 -27.92 20.20
CA ARG A 149 -6.07 -27.94 18.78
C ARG A 149 -7.24 -28.14 17.83
N PHE A 150 -8.35 -28.70 18.32
CA PHE A 150 -9.57 -28.97 17.56
C PHE A 150 -10.64 -27.87 17.72
N GLU A 151 -10.44 -26.91 18.64
CA GLU A 151 -11.26 -25.71 18.72
C GLU A 151 -11.01 -24.83 17.49
N MET A 152 -12.10 -24.44 16.80
CA MET A 152 -12.04 -23.50 15.68
C MET A 152 -11.38 -22.19 16.14
N PRO A 153 -10.28 -21.75 15.51
CA PRO A 153 -9.66 -20.48 15.87
C PRO A 153 -10.65 -19.33 15.64
N GLN A 154 -10.77 -18.44 16.62
CA GLN A 154 -11.36 -17.14 16.36
C GLN A 154 -10.41 -16.37 15.44
N PRO A 155 -10.89 -15.77 14.34
CA PRO A 155 -10.05 -14.94 13.50
C PRO A 155 -9.56 -13.75 14.33
N SER A 156 -8.30 -13.37 14.14
CA SER A 156 -7.80 -12.11 14.68
C SER A 156 -8.64 -10.95 14.16
N ASP A 157 -8.85 -9.97 15.02
CA ASP A 157 -9.45 -8.68 14.71
C ASP A 157 -8.45 -7.52 14.86
N ASN A 158 -7.15 -7.83 14.87
CA ASN A 158 -6.09 -6.84 14.80
C ASN A 158 -6.16 -6.10 13.45
N ALA A 159 -6.49 -4.81 13.51
CA ALA A 159 -6.68 -3.95 12.34
C ALA A 159 -5.55 -2.90 12.25
N SER A 160 -4.33 -3.37 11.93
CA SER A 160 -3.08 -2.58 11.99
C SER A 160 -2.61 -2.01 10.65
N VAL A 161 -3.35 -2.20 9.55
CA VAL A 161 -2.84 -1.89 8.20
C VAL A 161 -3.20 -0.47 7.77
N ASN A 162 -4.49 -0.14 7.68
CA ASN A 162 -4.92 1.13 7.08
C ASN A 162 -6.14 1.74 7.77
N TYR A 163 -6.35 3.03 7.52
CA TYR A 163 -7.64 3.71 7.66
C TYR A 163 -8.43 3.56 6.35
N VAL A 164 -9.69 3.15 6.46
CA VAL A 164 -10.61 3.02 5.32
C VAL A 164 -11.91 3.77 5.60
N VAL A 165 -12.49 4.37 4.56
CA VAL A 165 -13.73 5.14 4.66
C VAL A 165 -14.90 4.35 4.08
N TYR A 166 -15.98 4.23 4.83
CA TYR A 166 -17.25 3.73 4.31
C TYR A 166 -18.35 4.67 4.74
N LYS A 167 -19.15 5.15 3.78
CA LYS A 167 -20.28 6.06 4.05
C LYS A 167 -19.89 7.31 4.86
N GLY A 168 -18.66 7.79 4.65
CA GLY A 168 -18.09 8.94 5.36
C GLY A 168 -17.64 8.66 6.81
N ASP A 169 -17.78 7.44 7.33
CA ASP A 169 -17.18 7.05 8.60
C ASP A 169 -15.80 6.46 8.40
N TYR A 170 -14.94 6.64 9.40
CA TYR A 170 -13.57 6.13 9.41
C TYR A 170 -13.48 4.81 10.16
N TYR A 171 -12.86 3.84 9.52
CA TYR A 171 -12.57 2.53 10.07
C TYR A 171 -11.08 2.25 9.99
N VAL A 172 -10.58 1.40 10.86
CA VAL A 172 -9.26 0.79 10.71
C VAL A 172 -9.43 -0.66 10.30
N SER A 173 -8.60 -1.09 9.37
CA SER A 173 -8.71 -2.39 8.72
C SER A 173 -7.35 -3.09 8.58
N ASN A 174 -7.44 -4.40 8.35
CA ASN A 174 -6.38 -5.30 7.92
C ASN A 174 -6.94 -6.05 6.70
N GLU A 175 -6.59 -7.32 6.49
CA GLU A 175 -7.10 -8.13 5.37
C GLU A 175 -8.04 -9.27 5.81
N ASN A 176 -8.53 -9.21 7.05
CA ASN A 176 -9.45 -10.20 7.61
C ASN A 176 -10.91 -9.72 7.52
N ILE A 177 -11.83 -10.46 8.15
CA ILE A 177 -13.28 -10.21 8.09
C ILE A 177 -13.74 -9.05 9.00
N PHE A 178 -12.89 -8.59 9.91
CA PHE A 178 -13.23 -7.57 10.90
C PHE A 178 -12.56 -6.24 10.60
N MET A 179 -13.28 -5.16 10.93
CA MET A 179 -12.74 -3.82 10.99
C MET A 179 -13.32 -3.10 12.20
N TYR A 180 -12.73 -1.98 12.58
CA TYR A 180 -13.20 -1.18 13.72
C TYR A 180 -13.48 0.24 13.28
N LYS A 181 -14.67 0.75 13.58
CA LYS A 181 -14.91 2.19 13.47
C LYS A 181 -14.11 2.90 14.53
N VAL A 182 -13.53 4.04 14.17
CA VAL A 182 -12.71 4.84 15.06
C VAL A 182 -13.13 6.30 14.98
N ASP A 183 -12.92 7.02 16.06
CA ASP A 183 -13.06 8.47 16.05
C ASP A 183 -11.79 9.13 15.48
N PRO A 184 -11.87 9.87 14.36
CA PRO A 184 -10.69 10.51 13.78
C PRO A 184 -10.14 11.65 14.65
N GLU A 185 -10.94 12.24 15.55
CA GLU A 185 -10.52 13.35 16.42
C GLU A 185 -9.90 12.87 17.74
N THR A 186 -10.37 11.73 18.26
CA THR A 186 -9.95 11.25 19.60
C THR A 186 -9.19 9.92 19.58
N LEU A 187 -9.13 9.25 18.43
CA LEU A 187 -8.62 7.88 18.24
C LEU A 187 -9.35 6.82 19.08
N GLU A 188 -10.54 7.13 19.60
CA GLU A 188 -11.34 6.18 20.37
C GLU A 188 -11.84 5.04 19.47
N THR A 189 -11.69 3.82 19.99
CA THR A 189 -12.23 2.61 19.35
C THR A 189 -13.74 2.58 19.58
N LYS A 190 -14.53 2.49 18.50
CA LYS A 190 -15.99 2.46 18.57
C LYS A 190 -16.49 1.02 18.30
N GLU A 191 -17.19 0.82 17.20
CA GLU A 191 -17.86 -0.44 16.87
C GLU A 191 -16.94 -1.40 16.10
N LYS A 192 -16.96 -2.68 16.50
CA LYS A 192 -16.41 -3.79 15.69
C LYS A 192 -17.42 -4.14 14.61
N VAL A 193 -17.01 -4.04 13.36
CA VAL A 193 -17.81 -4.41 12.18
C VAL A 193 -17.32 -5.72 11.61
N ASP A 194 -18.27 -6.60 11.27
CA ASP A 194 -18.03 -7.92 10.71
C ASP A 194 -18.68 -7.98 9.33
N TRP A 195 -17.84 -8.04 8.29
CA TRP A 195 -18.29 -8.08 6.89
C TRP A 195 -19.27 -9.22 6.61
N SER A 196 -19.15 -10.35 7.31
CA SER A 196 -19.97 -11.55 7.08
C SER A 196 -21.44 -11.36 7.46
N LYS A 197 -21.75 -10.33 8.27
CA LYS A 197 -23.12 -9.96 8.61
C LYS A 197 -23.87 -9.26 7.47
N PHE A 198 -23.14 -8.75 6.47
CA PHE A 198 -23.70 -7.96 5.37
C PHE A 198 -23.60 -8.69 4.03
N ILE A 199 -22.46 -9.32 3.76
CA ILE A 199 -22.19 -10.03 2.51
C ILE A 199 -21.35 -11.29 2.74
N ALA A 200 -21.51 -12.28 1.86
CA ALA A 200 -20.84 -13.57 1.97
C ALA A 200 -19.36 -13.51 1.53
N VAL A 201 -18.50 -12.95 2.37
CA VAL A 201 -17.04 -12.87 2.20
C VAL A 201 -16.31 -13.38 3.44
N ASN A 202 -15.02 -13.67 3.32
CA ASN A 202 -14.13 -14.16 4.37
C ASN A 202 -13.08 -13.11 4.80
N GLY A 203 -13.04 -11.97 4.10
CA GLY A 203 -12.16 -10.84 4.34
C GLY A 203 -12.32 -9.82 3.22
N ALA A 204 -11.82 -8.62 3.44
CA ALA A 204 -11.71 -7.57 2.43
C ALA A 204 -10.33 -6.94 2.52
N THR A 205 -9.82 -6.32 1.44
CA THR A 205 -8.50 -5.67 1.51
C THR A 205 -8.56 -4.39 2.35
N ALA A 206 -7.40 -3.95 2.81
CA ALA A 206 -7.21 -2.65 3.46
C ALA A 206 -7.10 -1.47 2.45
N HIS A 207 -7.35 -1.73 1.16
CA HIS A 207 -7.18 -0.78 0.05
C HIS A 207 -8.45 -0.67 -0.81
N PRO A 208 -9.59 -0.25 -0.24
CA PRO A 208 -10.76 0.07 -1.05
C PRO A 208 -10.53 1.32 -1.90
N HIS A 209 -11.28 1.42 -2.99
CA HIS A 209 -11.35 2.61 -3.83
C HIS A 209 -12.63 3.41 -3.58
N TYR A 210 -12.54 4.72 -3.77
CA TYR A 210 -13.62 5.67 -3.50
C TYR A 210 -14.02 6.43 -4.76
N GLU A 211 -15.32 6.55 -4.98
CA GLU A 211 -15.91 7.46 -5.97
C GLU A 211 -16.22 8.82 -5.36
N SER A 212 -16.34 9.84 -6.22
CA SER A 212 -16.68 11.20 -5.78
C SER A 212 -18.08 11.32 -5.16
N ASP A 213 -18.99 10.38 -5.46
CA ASP A 213 -20.32 10.33 -4.85
C ASP A 213 -20.32 9.61 -3.48
N GLY A 214 -19.17 9.09 -3.04
CA GLY A 214 -18.98 8.33 -1.81
C GLY A 214 -19.18 6.82 -1.96
N THR A 215 -19.53 6.32 -3.16
CA THR A 215 -19.58 4.87 -3.43
C THR A 215 -18.19 4.29 -3.22
N THR A 216 -18.12 3.18 -2.49
CA THR A 216 -16.85 2.52 -2.19
C THR A 216 -16.80 1.14 -2.84
N TYR A 217 -15.67 0.83 -3.48
CA TYR A 217 -15.38 -0.49 -4.02
C TYR A 217 -14.29 -1.15 -3.21
N ASN A 218 -14.41 -2.46 -2.96
CA ASN A 218 -13.36 -3.25 -2.33
C ASN A 218 -13.32 -4.65 -2.95
N MET A 219 -12.32 -5.46 -2.60
CA MET A 219 -12.22 -6.85 -3.00
C MET A 219 -12.14 -7.77 -1.79
N GLY A 220 -12.82 -8.91 -1.86
CA GLY A 220 -12.84 -9.89 -0.79
C GLY A 220 -12.99 -11.32 -1.29
N ASN A 221 -12.50 -12.29 -0.53
CA ASN A 221 -12.57 -13.70 -0.90
C ASN A 221 -13.85 -14.35 -0.36
N SER A 222 -14.37 -15.37 -1.03
CA SER A 222 -15.34 -16.29 -0.44
C SER A 222 -14.95 -17.75 -0.67
N TYR A 223 -15.10 -18.56 0.36
CA TYR A 223 -14.77 -19.99 0.36
C TYR A 223 -16.04 -20.81 0.58
N GLY A 224 -16.43 -21.62 -0.41
CA GLY A 224 -17.65 -22.42 -0.32
C GLY A 224 -17.50 -23.82 -0.91
N LYS A 225 -18.60 -24.58 -0.91
CA LYS A 225 -18.66 -25.95 -1.45
C LYS A 225 -18.20 -26.07 -2.91
N HIS A 226 -18.26 -24.97 -3.66
CA HIS A 226 -17.89 -24.91 -5.08
C HIS A 226 -16.47 -24.37 -5.32
N GLY A 227 -15.67 -24.20 -4.27
CA GLY A 227 -14.31 -23.66 -4.30
C GLY A 227 -14.23 -22.21 -3.81
N SER A 228 -13.08 -21.58 -4.05
CA SER A 228 -12.84 -20.17 -3.75
C SER A 228 -13.33 -19.25 -4.87
N ARG A 229 -13.67 -18.00 -4.52
CA ARG A 229 -14.03 -16.91 -5.43
C ARG A 229 -13.43 -15.60 -4.96
N TYR A 230 -13.05 -14.76 -5.90
CA TYR A 230 -12.74 -13.34 -5.64
C TYR A 230 -14.01 -12.53 -5.88
N ASN A 231 -14.39 -11.68 -4.95
CA ASN A 231 -15.62 -10.90 -5.01
C ASN A 231 -15.28 -9.42 -5.10
N ILE A 232 -15.86 -8.74 -6.09
CA ILE A 232 -15.87 -7.28 -6.13
C ILE A 232 -17.03 -6.82 -5.26
N ILE A 233 -16.71 -6.05 -4.23
CA ILE A 233 -17.65 -5.52 -3.26
C ILE A 233 -17.97 -4.09 -3.63
N GLN A 234 -19.24 -3.71 -3.58
CA GLN A 234 -19.70 -2.34 -3.68
C GLN A 234 -20.47 -1.97 -2.43
N VAL A 235 -20.10 -0.84 -1.80
CA VAL A 235 -20.81 -0.25 -0.66
C VAL A 235 -21.42 1.08 -1.12
N PRO A 236 -22.75 1.26 -0.99
CA PRO A 236 -23.41 2.50 -1.41
C PRO A 236 -23.05 3.67 -0.48
N PRO A 237 -23.09 4.92 -0.95
CA PRO A 237 -22.71 6.08 -0.14
C PRO A 237 -23.72 6.43 0.95
N GLN A 238 -25.01 6.12 0.75
CA GLN A 238 -26.08 6.59 1.62
C GLN A 238 -26.10 5.84 2.96
N LYS A 239 -26.27 6.59 4.04
CA LYS A 239 -26.60 6.06 5.37
C LYS A 239 -28.11 6.04 5.57
N SER A 240 -28.63 4.89 5.97
CA SER A 240 -30.03 4.71 6.33
C SER A 240 -30.34 5.33 7.70
N ASN A 241 -29.36 5.33 8.61
CA ASN A 241 -29.41 5.96 9.93
C ASN A 241 -27.97 6.21 10.46
N CYS A 242 -27.82 6.78 11.65
CA CYS A 242 -26.50 7.11 12.21
C CYS A 242 -25.64 5.90 12.62
N ASN A 243 -26.24 4.73 12.81
CA ASN A 243 -25.55 3.47 13.14
C ASN A 243 -25.31 2.60 11.90
N ASP A 244 -25.66 3.09 10.71
CA ASP A 244 -25.39 2.40 9.46
C ASP A 244 -23.88 2.33 9.21
N THR A 245 -23.41 1.12 8.96
CA THR A 245 -22.00 0.81 8.66
C THR A 245 -21.88 0.35 7.21
N LEU A 246 -22.27 -0.89 6.95
CA LEU A 246 -22.14 -1.57 5.66
C LEU A 246 -23.51 -1.98 5.09
N GLU A 247 -24.62 -1.48 5.63
CA GLU A 247 -25.95 -1.79 5.14
C GLU A 247 -26.07 -1.46 3.64
N GLY A 248 -26.60 -2.39 2.86
CA GLY A 248 -26.68 -2.25 1.40
C GLY A 248 -25.38 -2.59 0.65
N ALA A 249 -24.32 -2.99 1.34
CA ALA A 249 -23.17 -3.62 0.69
C ALA A 249 -23.62 -4.83 -0.13
N LYS A 250 -23.03 -5.00 -1.32
CA LYS A 250 -23.32 -6.12 -2.21
C LYS A 250 -22.07 -6.62 -2.89
N VAL A 251 -22.10 -7.90 -3.28
CA VAL A 251 -21.13 -8.45 -4.22
C VAL A 251 -21.59 -8.07 -5.63
N LEU A 252 -20.85 -7.18 -6.28
CA LEU A 252 -21.11 -6.76 -7.66
C LEU A 252 -20.88 -7.91 -8.64
N CYS A 253 -19.77 -8.64 -8.47
CA CYS A 253 -19.47 -9.82 -9.25
C CYS A 253 -18.51 -10.77 -8.51
N SER A 254 -18.44 -12.02 -8.97
CA SER A 254 -17.51 -13.03 -8.45
C SER A 254 -16.67 -13.62 -9.58
N ILE A 255 -15.35 -13.54 -9.45
CA ILE A 255 -14.36 -14.05 -10.39
C ILE A 255 -13.93 -15.45 -9.91
N ALA A 256 -13.83 -16.39 -10.85
CA ALA A 256 -13.28 -17.71 -10.58
C ALA A 256 -11.75 -17.66 -10.57
N PRO A 257 -11.09 -18.20 -9.54
CA PRO A 257 -9.66 -18.45 -9.57
C PRO A 257 -9.28 -19.43 -10.68
N MET A 258 -8.09 -19.23 -11.24
CA MET A 258 -7.50 -20.20 -12.17
C MET A 258 -7.30 -21.57 -11.51
N ASP A 259 -6.98 -21.59 -10.21
CA ASP A 259 -6.96 -22.78 -9.36
C ASP A 259 -7.86 -22.55 -8.13
N LYS A 260 -9.00 -23.25 -8.07
CA LYS A 260 -10.01 -23.08 -7.02
C LYS A 260 -9.54 -23.48 -5.62
N MET A 261 -8.53 -24.32 -5.51
CA MET A 261 -7.97 -24.76 -4.23
C MET A 261 -6.76 -23.93 -3.81
N ARG A 262 -6.16 -23.21 -4.76
CA ARG A 262 -5.03 -22.32 -4.57
C ARG A 262 -5.30 -20.95 -5.20
N PRO A 263 -6.22 -20.15 -4.60
CA PRO A 263 -6.42 -18.78 -5.04
C PRO A 263 -5.16 -17.95 -4.84
N SER A 264 -5.07 -16.83 -5.55
CA SER A 264 -4.05 -15.81 -5.40
C SER A 264 -4.26 -15.03 -4.11
N TYR A 265 -3.17 -14.72 -3.43
CA TYR A 265 -3.08 -13.59 -2.55
C TYR A 265 -3.09 -12.29 -3.38
N TYR A 266 -3.78 -11.28 -2.90
CA TYR A 266 -3.81 -9.94 -3.48
C TYR A 266 -4.03 -8.94 -2.35
N HIS A 267 -3.38 -7.78 -2.49
CA HIS A 267 -3.37 -6.73 -1.46
C HIS A 267 -4.18 -5.50 -1.89
N SER A 268 -4.18 -5.19 -3.18
CA SER A 268 -4.96 -4.11 -3.79
C SER A 268 -5.44 -4.50 -5.19
N PHE A 269 -6.18 -3.61 -5.84
CA PHE A 269 -6.71 -3.79 -7.19
C PHE A 269 -6.71 -2.45 -7.93
N GLY A 270 -6.86 -2.47 -9.26
CA GLY A 270 -6.97 -1.24 -10.05
C GLY A 270 -8.41 -0.79 -10.23
N MET A 271 -8.65 0.52 -10.25
CA MET A 271 -9.95 1.10 -10.60
C MET A 271 -9.79 2.27 -11.56
N SER A 272 -10.54 2.23 -12.66
CA SER A 272 -10.72 3.29 -13.65
C SER A 272 -12.16 3.83 -13.62
N GLU A 273 -12.49 4.76 -14.51
CA GLU A 273 -13.83 5.34 -14.60
C GLU A 273 -14.92 4.28 -14.84
N ASN A 274 -14.65 3.27 -15.66
CA ASN A 274 -15.62 2.24 -16.05
C ASN A 274 -15.20 0.82 -15.68
N TYR A 275 -13.93 0.58 -15.33
CA TYR A 275 -13.43 -0.77 -15.09
C TYR A 275 -12.73 -0.95 -13.74
N ILE A 276 -12.92 -2.14 -13.18
CA ILE A 276 -12.13 -2.68 -12.07
C ILE A 276 -11.17 -3.74 -12.63
N ILE A 277 -9.92 -3.71 -12.18
CA ILE A 277 -8.85 -4.58 -12.68
C ILE A 277 -8.29 -5.39 -11.52
N PHE A 278 -8.58 -6.69 -11.52
CA PHE A 278 -8.03 -7.61 -10.55
C PHE A 278 -6.77 -8.30 -11.11
N ILE A 279 -5.69 -8.26 -10.34
CA ILE A 279 -4.39 -8.85 -10.68
C ILE A 279 -4.26 -10.20 -9.97
N GLU A 280 -4.55 -11.29 -10.68
CA GLU A 280 -4.34 -12.63 -10.17
C GLU A 280 -2.88 -13.04 -10.36
N GLN A 281 -2.10 -12.93 -9.29
CA GLN A 281 -0.66 -13.12 -9.28
C GLN A 281 -0.22 -14.52 -8.81
N PRO A 282 1.05 -14.91 -8.99
CA PRO A 282 1.56 -16.22 -8.60
C PRO A 282 1.85 -16.38 -7.10
N ILE A 283 1.31 -15.54 -6.22
CA ILE A 283 1.37 -15.76 -4.77
C ILE A 283 0.15 -16.59 -4.39
N LYS A 284 0.32 -17.88 -4.16
CA LYS A 284 -0.76 -18.84 -3.96
C LYS A 284 -1.06 -19.09 -2.49
N LEU A 285 -2.34 -19.13 -2.16
CA LEU A 285 -2.88 -19.48 -0.85
C LEU A 285 -3.27 -20.96 -0.84
N ASN A 286 -2.49 -21.81 -0.20
CA ASN A 286 -2.85 -23.21 -0.01
C ASN A 286 -3.89 -23.35 1.10
N LEU A 287 -5.18 -23.29 0.72
CA LEU A 287 -6.29 -23.25 1.68
C LEU A 287 -6.31 -24.46 2.62
N LEU A 288 -5.95 -25.66 2.14
CA LEU A 288 -5.88 -26.85 2.98
C LEU A 288 -4.79 -26.69 4.06
N GLN A 289 -3.63 -26.15 3.70
CA GLN A 289 -2.57 -25.88 4.66
C GLN A 289 -2.95 -24.79 5.67
N ILE A 290 -3.64 -23.74 5.22
CA ILE A 290 -4.11 -22.65 6.09
C ILE A 290 -5.16 -23.17 7.08
N ILE A 291 -6.16 -23.91 6.61
CA ILE A 291 -7.23 -24.46 7.47
C ILE A 291 -6.67 -25.47 8.48
N THR A 292 -5.65 -26.25 8.10
CA THR A 292 -5.00 -27.24 8.99
C THR A 292 -3.82 -26.68 9.79
N SER A 293 -3.55 -25.37 9.71
CA SER A 293 -2.37 -24.72 10.31
C SER A 293 -2.22 -25.00 11.81
N LYS A 294 -3.28 -24.79 12.59
CA LYS A 294 -3.30 -25.05 14.04
C LYS A 294 -3.06 -26.52 14.40
N LEU A 295 -3.62 -27.46 13.62
CA LEU A 295 -3.38 -28.89 13.79
C LEU A 295 -1.92 -29.28 13.50
N ARG A 296 -1.31 -28.60 12.51
CA ARG A 296 0.09 -28.81 12.11
C ARG A 296 1.08 -28.03 12.98
N GLY A 297 0.62 -27.17 13.89
CA GLY A 297 1.46 -26.29 14.67
C GLY A 297 2.21 -25.26 13.83
N LYS A 298 1.63 -24.82 12.71
CA LYS A 298 2.22 -23.85 11.76
C LYS A 298 1.44 -22.54 11.74
N ALA A 299 2.10 -21.45 11.36
CA ALA A 299 1.45 -20.14 11.14
C ALA A 299 0.67 -20.11 9.81
N ILE A 300 -0.24 -19.15 9.65
CA ILE A 300 -1.05 -18.97 8.43
C ILE A 300 -0.14 -18.67 7.22
N SER A 301 0.88 -17.84 7.43
CA SER A 301 1.87 -17.46 6.41
C SER A 301 2.61 -18.65 5.77
N GLU A 302 2.73 -19.80 6.45
CA GLU A 302 3.35 -21.01 5.87
C GLU A 302 2.48 -21.66 4.77
N GLY A 303 1.21 -21.28 4.68
CA GLY A 303 0.31 -21.68 3.60
C GLY A 303 0.39 -20.78 2.37
N ILE A 304 1.28 -19.78 2.35
CA ILE A 304 1.42 -18.82 1.25
C ILE A 304 2.74 -19.07 0.53
N SER A 305 2.71 -19.22 -0.80
CA SER A 305 3.91 -19.51 -1.59
C SER A 305 3.94 -18.80 -2.93
N TRP A 306 5.12 -18.35 -3.32
CA TRP A 306 5.42 -17.90 -4.68
C TRP A 306 5.52 -19.10 -5.63
N GLU A 307 4.67 -19.16 -6.65
CA GLU A 307 4.58 -20.25 -7.62
C GLU A 307 4.77 -19.70 -9.06
N PRO A 308 6.00 -19.34 -9.48
CA PRO A 308 6.28 -18.64 -10.74
C PRO A 308 6.04 -19.47 -12.00
N GLN A 309 5.71 -20.75 -11.88
CA GLN A 309 5.23 -21.55 -13.00
C GLN A 309 3.86 -21.09 -13.52
N TYR A 310 3.12 -20.30 -12.73
CA TYR A 310 1.90 -19.62 -13.17
C TYR A 310 2.22 -18.22 -13.69
N ASN A 311 1.48 -17.79 -14.71
CA ASN A 311 1.54 -16.42 -15.22
C ASN A 311 0.62 -15.50 -14.40
N THR A 312 0.89 -14.20 -14.42
CA THR A 312 -0.03 -13.20 -13.88
C THR A 312 -1.18 -12.99 -14.86
N CYS A 313 -2.42 -13.00 -14.37
CA CYS A 313 -3.63 -12.79 -15.15
C CYS A 313 -4.31 -11.48 -14.72
N PHE A 314 -4.70 -10.64 -15.68
CA PHE A 314 -5.49 -9.45 -15.40
C PHE A 314 -6.95 -9.72 -15.75
N HIS A 315 -7.82 -9.65 -14.74
CA HIS A 315 -9.26 -9.75 -14.92
C HIS A 315 -9.85 -8.34 -14.97
N VAL A 316 -10.51 -7.99 -16.06
CA VAL A 316 -11.13 -6.67 -16.25
C VAL A 316 -12.65 -6.81 -16.09
N VAL A 317 -13.22 -6.03 -15.19
CA VAL A 317 -14.66 -6.07 -14.86
C VAL A 317 -15.26 -4.72 -15.19
N ASN A 318 -16.38 -4.70 -15.93
CA ASN A 318 -17.19 -3.50 -16.07
C ASN A 318 -17.80 -3.14 -14.71
N LYS A 319 -17.38 -2.02 -14.15
CA LYS A 319 -17.73 -1.56 -12.80
C LYS A 319 -19.22 -1.26 -12.62
N HIS A 320 -19.92 -0.93 -13.71
CA HIS A 320 -21.33 -0.55 -13.68
C HIS A 320 -22.25 -1.78 -13.77
N THR A 321 -21.87 -2.76 -14.59
CA THR A 321 -22.70 -3.97 -14.83
C THR A 321 -22.27 -5.17 -13.99
N GLY A 322 -21.03 -5.20 -13.49
CA GLY A 322 -20.41 -6.37 -12.88
C GLY A 322 -20.00 -7.45 -13.88
N GLU A 323 -20.07 -7.16 -15.19
CA GLU A 323 -19.67 -8.11 -16.23
C GLU A 323 -18.14 -8.24 -16.28
N VAL A 324 -17.65 -9.48 -16.13
CA VAL A 324 -16.24 -9.80 -16.37
C VAL A 324 -16.03 -9.84 -17.88
N LEU A 325 -15.14 -8.99 -18.40
CA LEU A 325 -14.85 -8.97 -19.83
C LEU A 325 -14.18 -10.29 -20.25
N PRO A 326 -14.48 -10.79 -21.46
CA PRO A 326 -13.98 -12.09 -21.92
C PRO A 326 -12.49 -12.08 -22.32
N GLY A 327 -11.83 -10.92 -22.28
CA GLY A 327 -10.43 -10.77 -22.67
C GLY A 327 -9.50 -11.57 -21.76
N GLN A 328 -8.47 -12.15 -22.37
CA GLN A 328 -7.49 -13.03 -21.73
C GLN A 328 -6.15 -12.32 -21.63
N TRP A 329 -6.01 -11.37 -20.70
CA TRP A 329 -4.80 -10.57 -20.53
C TRP A 329 -3.83 -11.25 -19.55
N TYR A 330 -2.62 -11.53 -20.01
CA TYR A 330 -1.58 -12.21 -19.25
C TYR A 330 -0.27 -11.44 -19.26
N SER A 331 0.54 -11.61 -18.21
CA SER A 331 1.93 -11.19 -18.16
C SER A 331 2.80 -12.34 -17.65
N LYS A 332 4.10 -12.25 -17.90
CA LYS A 332 5.09 -13.03 -17.12
C LYS A 332 4.84 -12.82 -15.62
N PRO A 333 5.17 -13.83 -14.77
CA PRO A 333 4.98 -13.74 -13.33
C PRO A 333 5.67 -12.50 -12.75
N PHE A 334 4.96 -11.80 -11.89
CA PHE A 334 5.46 -10.75 -11.00
C PHE A 334 4.58 -10.71 -9.75
N ALA A 335 5.06 -10.10 -8.68
CA ALA A 335 4.26 -9.79 -7.49
C ALA A 335 4.02 -8.29 -7.37
N THR A 336 2.89 -7.91 -6.77
CA THR A 336 2.53 -6.52 -6.49
C THR A 336 1.73 -6.48 -5.20
N PHE A 337 2.04 -5.49 -4.35
CA PHE A 337 1.20 -5.14 -3.20
C PHE A 337 0.31 -3.98 -3.58
N HIS A 338 0.90 -2.89 -4.09
CA HIS A 338 0.17 -1.64 -4.31
C HIS A 338 0.03 -1.30 -5.80
N GLN A 339 -1.20 -0.97 -6.16
CA GLN A 339 -1.51 -0.27 -7.39
C GLN A 339 -1.22 1.23 -7.22
N ILE A 340 -0.70 1.86 -8.28
CA ILE A 340 -0.41 3.30 -8.30
C ILE A 340 -1.63 4.06 -8.82
N ASN A 341 -2.07 3.76 -10.05
CA ASN A 341 -3.28 4.29 -10.65
C ASN A 341 -3.72 3.42 -11.85
N ALA A 342 -4.96 3.56 -12.29
CA ALA A 342 -5.47 2.95 -13.51
C ALA A 342 -6.37 3.95 -14.23
N PHE A 343 -6.33 3.98 -15.56
CA PHE A 343 -7.18 4.89 -16.35
C PHE A 343 -7.45 4.36 -17.75
N GLU A 344 -8.42 4.95 -18.43
CA GLU A 344 -8.81 4.55 -19.78
C GLU A 344 -8.26 5.53 -20.82
N ASP A 345 -7.73 5.01 -21.93
CA ASP A 345 -7.30 5.81 -23.10
C ASP A 345 -7.41 4.95 -24.37
N ASN A 346 -8.04 5.50 -25.42
CA ASN A 346 -8.19 4.89 -26.76
C ASN A 346 -8.57 3.40 -26.76
N GLY A 347 -9.60 3.03 -25.98
CA GLY A 347 -10.10 1.65 -25.91
C GLY A 347 -9.18 0.67 -25.17
N CYS A 348 -8.24 1.19 -24.38
CA CYS A 348 -7.37 0.43 -23.50
C CYS A 348 -7.54 0.89 -22.05
N VAL A 349 -7.28 -0.02 -21.11
CA VAL A 349 -6.98 0.35 -19.72
C VAL A 349 -5.47 0.41 -19.54
N VAL A 350 -4.96 1.52 -19.02
CA VAL A 350 -3.58 1.69 -18.58
C VAL A 350 -3.53 1.43 -17.08
N LEU A 351 -2.60 0.57 -16.64
CA LEU A 351 -2.48 0.13 -15.25
C LEU A 351 -1.04 0.32 -14.77
N ASP A 352 -0.86 1.13 -13.73
CA ASP A 352 0.44 1.39 -13.12
C ASP A 352 0.53 0.71 -11.74
N LEU A 353 1.60 -0.05 -11.50
CA LEU A 353 1.77 -0.92 -10.34
C LEU A 353 3.19 -0.82 -9.75
N CYS A 354 3.34 -1.04 -8.45
CA CYS A 354 4.63 -1.33 -7.82
C CYS A 354 4.92 -2.83 -7.93
N CYS A 355 5.77 -3.23 -8.88
CA CYS A 355 6.00 -4.64 -9.21
C CYS A 355 7.36 -5.16 -8.74
N GLN A 356 7.34 -6.36 -8.16
CA GLN A 356 8.49 -7.19 -7.82
C GLN A 356 8.61 -8.35 -8.82
N ASP A 357 9.83 -8.77 -9.15
CA ASP A 357 10.07 -9.89 -10.06
C ASP A 357 9.83 -11.27 -9.40
N ASP A 358 9.77 -11.31 -8.07
CA ASP A 358 9.29 -12.46 -7.31
C ASP A 358 8.39 -12.06 -6.15
N GLY A 359 7.62 -13.03 -5.64
CA GLY A 359 6.70 -12.86 -4.51
C GLY A 359 7.22 -13.42 -3.20
N THR A 360 8.54 -13.53 -3.03
CA THR A 360 9.13 -14.11 -1.80
C THR A 360 9.22 -13.12 -0.64
N THR A 361 9.01 -11.83 -0.92
CA THR A 361 9.13 -10.70 0.01
C THR A 361 8.34 -10.88 1.32
N LEU A 362 7.15 -11.50 1.28
CA LEU A 362 6.36 -11.80 2.48
C LEU A 362 7.16 -12.60 3.52
N ALA A 363 7.99 -13.55 3.09
CA ALA A 363 8.80 -14.36 4.01
C ALA A 363 9.97 -13.56 4.64
N THR A 364 10.35 -12.45 4.02
CA THR A 364 11.46 -11.59 4.46
C THR A 364 11.07 -10.73 5.65
N TYR A 365 9.82 -10.26 5.74
CA TYR A 365 9.31 -9.37 6.80
C TYR A 365 9.07 -10.03 8.18
N LYS A 366 9.78 -11.13 8.45
CA LYS A 366 9.88 -11.70 9.80
C LYS A 366 10.70 -10.76 10.69
N LEU A 367 10.26 -10.58 11.93
CA LEU A 367 10.91 -9.69 12.90
C LEU A 367 12.37 -10.09 13.15
N GLN A 368 12.70 -11.39 13.12
CA GLN A 368 14.08 -11.86 13.24
C GLN A 368 15.01 -11.36 12.11
N ASN A 369 14.47 -11.09 10.93
CA ASN A 369 15.24 -10.59 9.79
C ASN A 369 15.37 -9.06 9.88
N LEU A 370 14.26 -8.37 10.16
CA LEU A 370 14.22 -6.91 10.27
C LEU A 370 15.02 -6.38 11.46
N ARG A 371 15.22 -7.19 12.51
CA ARG A 371 16.03 -6.85 13.68
C ARG A 371 17.50 -7.26 13.56
N ARG A 372 17.95 -7.71 12.38
CA ARG A 372 19.39 -7.91 12.13
C ARG A 372 20.11 -6.57 12.02
N SER A 373 21.43 -6.61 12.18
CA SER A 373 22.31 -5.44 12.07
C SER A 373 23.60 -5.78 11.32
N GLY A 374 24.28 -4.74 10.84
CA GLY A 374 25.53 -4.87 10.08
C GLY A 374 25.37 -5.77 8.85
N GLU A 375 26.37 -6.61 8.58
CA GLU A 375 26.37 -7.50 7.42
C GLU A 375 25.14 -8.43 7.37
N GLY A 376 24.55 -8.77 8.52
CA GLY A 376 23.36 -9.62 8.58
C GLY A 376 22.11 -8.96 8.00
N LEU A 377 21.99 -7.62 8.10
CA LEU A 377 20.91 -6.86 7.49
C LEU A 377 21.17 -6.65 5.99
N ASP A 378 22.41 -6.31 5.63
CA ASP A 378 22.86 -6.16 4.24
C ASP A 378 22.55 -7.43 3.42
N GLN A 379 22.84 -8.62 3.97
CA GLN A 379 22.53 -9.90 3.33
C GLN A 379 21.02 -10.13 3.09
N ILE A 380 20.17 -9.71 4.03
CA ILE A 380 18.71 -9.82 3.84
C ILE A 380 18.28 -8.87 2.74
N TYR A 381 18.76 -7.63 2.77
CA TYR A 381 18.45 -6.62 1.77
C TYR A 381 18.90 -7.03 0.36
N ASP A 382 20.07 -7.65 0.22
CA ASP A 382 20.57 -8.13 -1.08
C ASP A 382 19.79 -9.35 -1.61
N SER A 383 19.07 -10.07 -0.73
CA SER A 383 18.27 -11.24 -1.11
C SER A 383 16.86 -10.93 -1.61
N ILE A 384 16.35 -9.70 -1.41
CA ILE A 384 14.96 -9.37 -1.74
C ILE A 384 14.79 -8.89 -3.18
N SER A 385 13.65 -9.25 -3.76
CA SER A 385 13.14 -8.58 -4.96
C SER A 385 12.65 -7.18 -4.61
N ARG A 386 13.07 -6.20 -5.39
CA ARG A 386 12.69 -4.79 -5.20
C ARG A 386 11.47 -4.48 -6.04
N ALA A 387 10.57 -3.68 -5.49
CA ALA A 387 9.42 -3.19 -6.24
C ALA A 387 9.84 -2.01 -7.10
N PHE A 388 9.38 -1.99 -8.36
CA PHE A 388 9.60 -0.88 -9.28
C PHE A 388 8.29 -0.50 -9.97
N PRO A 389 8.06 0.80 -10.25
CA PRO A 389 6.84 1.25 -10.89
C PRO A 389 6.80 0.80 -12.36
N ARG A 390 5.79 0.02 -12.73
CA ARG A 390 5.60 -0.56 -14.07
C ARG A 390 4.22 -0.24 -14.61
N ARG A 391 4.16 0.12 -15.90
CA ARG A 391 2.93 0.41 -16.66
C ARG A 391 2.59 -0.75 -17.58
N PHE A 392 1.36 -1.24 -17.48
CA PHE A 392 0.75 -2.20 -18.38
C PHE A 392 -0.37 -1.53 -19.18
N VAL A 393 -0.63 -2.04 -20.39
CA VAL A 393 -1.74 -1.59 -21.25
C VAL A 393 -2.57 -2.80 -21.64
N LEU A 394 -3.87 -2.74 -21.36
CA LEU A 394 -4.85 -3.81 -21.58
C LEU A 394 -5.86 -3.34 -22.64
N PRO A 395 -5.71 -3.77 -23.92
CA PRO A 395 -6.68 -3.45 -24.97
C PRO A 395 -8.01 -4.13 -24.69
N LEU A 396 -9.12 -3.38 -24.65
CA LEU A 396 -10.43 -3.88 -24.24
C LEU A 396 -11.15 -4.65 -25.35
N ASN A 397 -10.94 -4.24 -26.61
CA ASN A 397 -11.61 -4.81 -27.78
C ASN A 397 -10.76 -5.91 -28.42
N VAL A 398 -10.75 -7.09 -27.81
CA VAL A 398 -10.04 -8.28 -28.33
C VAL A 398 -11.04 -9.38 -28.66
N ASN A 399 -11.05 -9.81 -29.92
CA ASN A 399 -11.99 -10.80 -30.46
C ASN A 399 -11.28 -11.79 -31.42
N SER A 400 -12.04 -12.66 -32.08
CA SER A 400 -11.52 -13.63 -33.06
C SER A 400 -10.72 -12.97 -34.18
N ASP A 401 -11.17 -11.81 -34.66
CA ASP A 401 -10.63 -11.11 -35.83
C ASP A 401 -9.40 -10.26 -35.50
N THR A 402 -9.12 -10.10 -34.20
CA THR A 402 -7.94 -9.36 -33.71
C THR A 402 -6.65 -10.07 -34.18
N PRO A 403 -5.71 -9.35 -34.81
CA PRO A 403 -4.54 -9.96 -35.44
C PRO A 403 -3.56 -10.55 -34.42
N VAL A 404 -3.10 -11.77 -34.71
CA VAL A 404 -2.08 -12.47 -33.93
C VAL A 404 -0.68 -11.89 -34.21
N GLY A 405 0.17 -11.82 -33.20
CA GLY A 405 1.58 -11.40 -33.30
C GLY A 405 1.80 -9.91 -33.48
N LYS A 406 0.74 -9.09 -33.58
CA LYS A 406 0.84 -7.63 -33.65
C LYS A 406 0.69 -7.00 -32.27
N ASN A 407 1.39 -5.88 -32.06
CA ASN A 407 1.15 -5.05 -30.88
C ASN A 407 -0.20 -4.37 -31.02
N LEU A 408 -1.06 -4.60 -30.03
CA LEU A 408 -2.42 -4.07 -29.94
C LEU A 408 -2.50 -2.77 -29.14
N ASN A 409 -1.41 -2.34 -28.50
CA ASN A 409 -1.36 -1.03 -27.83
C ASN A 409 -1.30 0.11 -28.88
N PRO A 410 -2.32 0.99 -28.97
CA PRO A 410 -2.34 2.13 -29.89
C PRO A 410 -1.67 3.40 -29.31
N LEU A 411 -1.30 3.40 -28.03
CA LEU A 411 -0.91 4.60 -27.29
C LEU A 411 0.56 4.96 -27.59
N SER A 412 0.79 6.14 -28.17
CA SER A 412 2.12 6.58 -28.61
C SER A 412 3.05 7.02 -27.47
N TYR A 413 2.51 7.29 -26.28
CA TYR A 413 3.26 7.82 -25.14
C TYR A 413 3.81 6.74 -24.20
N THR A 414 3.56 5.46 -24.50
CA THR A 414 4.01 4.36 -23.65
C THR A 414 4.65 3.26 -24.49
N LEU A 415 5.72 2.68 -23.96
CA LEU A 415 6.43 1.55 -24.56
C LEU A 415 5.84 0.19 -24.19
N ALA A 416 4.79 0.16 -23.35
CA ALA A 416 4.11 -1.07 -22.99
C ALA A 416 3.54 -1.76 -24.24
N ARG A 417 3.45 -3.08 -24.23
CA ARG A 417 3.01 -3.87 -25.38
C ARG A 417 1.92 -4.84 -24.96
N ALA A 418 1.00 -5.11 -25.87
CA ALA A 418 -0.02 -6.15 -25.71
C ALA A 418 -0.08 -6.94 -27.01
N VAL A 419 0.32 -8.21 -27.00
CA VAL A 419 0.40 -9.03 -28.22
C VAL A 419 -0.49 -10.25 -28.07
N LYS A 420 -1.48 -10.40 -28.96
CA LYS A 420 -2.31 -11.60 -29.01
C LYS A 420 -1.54 -12.76 -29.63
N ASP A 421 -1.54 -13.91 -28.97
CA ASP A 421 -0.94 -15.15 -29.43
C ASP A 421 -1.97 -16.06 -30.14
N ALA A 422 -1.52 -17.13 -30.77
CA ALA A 422 -2.35 -18.07 -31.52
C ALA A 422 -3.39 -18.79 -30.64
N ASP A 423 -3.13 -18.92 -29.34
CA ASP A 423 -4.06 -19.50 -28.35
C ASP A 423 -5.15 -18.51 -27.88
N GLY A 424 -5.13 -17.27 -28.40
CA GLY A 424 -6.09 -16.22 -28.07
C GLY A 424 -5.70 -15.35 -26.87
N LYS A 425 -4.66 -15.71 -26.11
CA LYS A 425 -4.19 -14.90 -24.98
C LYS A 425 -3.49 -13.64 -25.44
N VAL A 426 -3.66 -12.57 -24.69
CA VAL A 426 -3.01 -11.26 -24.91
C VAL A 426 -1.87 -11.11 -23.91
N TRP A 427 -0.64 -11.21 -24.39
CA TRP A 427 0.56 -11.04 -23.58
C TRP A 427 0.92 -9.56 -23.44
N CYS A 428 0.73 -9.06 -22.23
CA CYS A 428 1.02 -7.70 -21.81
C CYS A 428 2.45 -7.64 -21.25
N THR A 429 3.29 -6.83 -21.90
CA THR A 429 4.65 -6.51 -21.45
C THR A 429 4.67 -5.08 -20.96
N HIS A 430 5.24 -4.85 -19.78
CA HIS A 430 5.26 -3.55 -19.15
C HIS A 430 6.26 -2.57 -19.78
N GLU A 431 6.04 -1.29 -19.50
CA GLU A 431 7.05 -0.24 -19.54
C GLU A 431 7.47 0.12 -18.10
N ASN A 432 8.76 0.34 -17.86
CA ASN A 432 9.23 0.89 -16.59
C ASN A 432 8.94 2.40 -16.52
N LEU A 433 8.36 2.85 -15.41
CA LEU A 433 8.06 4.27 -15.15
C LEU A 433 9.18 5.01 -14.41
N HIS A 434 10.39 4.48 -14.48
CA HIS A 434 11.58 5.05 -13.89
C HIS A 434 12.71 5.03 -14.92
N PRO A 435 13.75 5.87 -14.76
CA PRO A 435 14.89 5.85 -15.65
C PRO A 435 15.86 4.73 -15.24
N GLU A 436 16.84 4.46 -16.10
CA GLU A 436 17.96 3.58 -15.78
C GLU A 436 18.76 4.14 -14.58
N GLY A 437 19.20 3.26 -13.68
CA GLY A 437 19.95 3.63 -12.47
C GLY A 437 19.06 3.97 -11.27
N PHE A 438 17.73 3.98 -11.44
CA PHE A 438 16.78 4.14 -10.34
C PHE A 438 16.87 3.01 -9.32
N GLU A 439 17.42 1.86 -9.69
CA GLU A 439 17.63 0.70 -8.80
C GLU A 439 18.45 1.06 -7.55
N LYS A 440 19.24 2.14 -7.63
CA LYS A 440 20.04 2.69 -6.53
C LYS A 440 19.20 3.29 -5.40
N VAL A 441 17.93 3.63 -5.64
CA VAL A 441 16.99 4.10 -4.59
C VAL A 441 16.42 2.94 -3.76
N GLY A 442 16.72 1.69 -4.14
CA GLY A 442 16.35 0.51 -3.37
C GLY A 442 14.96 -0.04 -3.62
N GLY A 443 14.31 0.39 -4.71
CA GLY A 443 12.91 0.09 -5.01
C GLY A 443 11.98 1.19 -4.54
N LEU A 444 10.73 1.15 -5.00
CA LEU A 444 9.69 2.10 -4.66
C LEU A 444 8.41 1.37 -4.26
N GLU A 445 7.87 1.73 -3.10
CA GLU A 445 6.61 1.22 -2.56
C GLU A 445 5.80 2.32 -1.87
N PHE A 446 4.61 1.97 -1.38
CA PHE A 446 3.65 2.91 -0.78
C PHE A 446 3.30 4.08 -1.71
N PRO A 447 2.79 3.77 -2.92
CA PRO A 447 2.45 4.80 -3.89
C PRO A 447 1.22 5.60 -3.45
N GLN A 448 1.27 6.90 -3.67
CA GLN A 448 0.19 7.85 -3.44
C GLN A 448 0.11 8.82 -4.63
N ILE A 449 -1.09 9.30 -4.93
CA ILE A 449 -1.35 10.26 -6.00
C ILE A 449 -2.24 11.40 -5.47
N ASN A 450 -2.53 12.39 -6.30
CA ASN A 450 -3.66 13.30 -6.06
C ASN A 450 -4.99 12.56 -6.29
N TYR A 451 -5.31 11.66 -5.34
CA TYR A 451 -6.35 10.63 -5.49
C TYR A 451 -7.73 11.23 -5.77
N SER A 452 -8.10 12.28 -5.03
CA SER A 452 -9.43 12.90 -5.10
C SER A 452 -9.78 13.46 -6.48
N ARG A 453 -8.79 13.72 -7.34
CA ARG A 453 -8.99 14.31 -8.67
C ARG A 453 -8.49 13.44 -9.82
N TYR A 454 -7.49 12.59 -9.58
CA TYR A 454 -6.78 11.86 -10.63
C TYR A 454 -6.86 10.34 -10.49
N ASN A 455 -7.43 9.79 -9.41
CA ASN A 455 -7.72 8.35 -9.36
C ASN A 455 -8.69 7.98 -10.50
N GLY A 456 -8.39 6.89 -11.19
CA GLY A 456 -9.22 6.42 -12.28
C GLY A 456 -9.07 7.20 -13.60
N ARG A 457 -8.21 8.24 -13.62
CA ARG A 457 -8.05 9.20 -14.71
C ARG A 457 -6.59 9.33 -15.11
N ARG A 458 -6.34 9.82 -16.33
CA ARG A 458 -4.98 10.13 -16.78
C ARG A 458 -4.34 11.15 -15.84
N TYR A 459 -3.11 10.86 -15.43
CA TYR A 459 -2.36 11.57 -14.41
C TYR A 459 -0.87 11.64 -14.80
N ARG A 460 -0.11 12.47 -14.10
CA ARG A 460 1.31 12.71 -14.36
C ARG A 460 2.23 12.36 -13.18
N TYR A 461 1.77 12.52 -11.95
CA TYR A 461 2.63 12.43 -10.77
C TYR A 461 2.12 11.39 -9.77
N PHE A 462 3.04 10.57 -9.27
CA PHE A 462 2.84 9.83 -8.04
C PHE A 462 4.03 10.04 -7.09
N TYR A 463 3.79 9.71 -5.83
CA TYR A 463 4.73 9.81 -4.72
C TYR A 463 4.87 8.44 -4.07
N GLY A 464 6.03 8.10 -3.53
CA GLY A 464 6.22 6.85 -2.79
C GLY A 464 7.46 6.90 -1.90
N CYS A 465 7.73 5.80 -1.20
CA CYS A 465 8.94 5.65 -0.40
C CYS A 465 10.00 4.86 -1.18
N GLY A 466 11.27 5.25 -1.06
CA GLY A 466 12.40 4.39 -1.40
C GLY A 466 12.63 3.35 -0.29
N PHE A 467 12.91 2.10 -0.66
CA PHE A 467 12.91 0.96 0.28
C PHE A 467 14.31 0.34 0.52
N ARG A 468 15.36 1.16 0.52
CA ARG A 468 16.75 0.67 0.64
C ARG A 468 17.08 -0.01 1.97
N HIS A 469 16.25 0.17 2.99
CA HIS A 469 16.44 -0.38 4.33
C HIS A 469 15.31 -1.36 4.72
N LEU A 470 14.64 -2.01 3.74
CA LEU A 470 13.43 -2.84 3.93
C LEU A 470 12.20 -2.05 4.42
N VAL A 471 12.40 -0.85 4.96
CA VAL A 471 11.40 0.18 5.24
C VAL A 471 11.72 1.41 4.39
N GLY A 472 10.83 2.40 4.43
CA GLY A 472 11.03 3.70 3.79
C GLY A 472 12.25 4.42 4.35
N ASP A 473 13.19 4.78 3.49
CA ASP A 473 14.41 5.53 3.83
C ASP A 473 14.53 6.87 3.08
N SER A 474 13.60 7.12 2.18
CA SER A 474 13.54 8.30 1.32
C SER A 474 12.12 8.45 0.80
N LEU A 475 11.76 9.69 0.42
CA LEU A 475 10.54 9.97 -0.32
C LEU A 475 10.91 10.24 -1.77
N ILE A 476 10.05 9.82 -2.70
CA ILE A 476 10.29 9.94 -4.13
C ILE A 476 9.04 10.47 -4.80
N LYS A 477 9.18 11.53 -5.60
CA LYS A 477 8.18 11.98 -6.56
C LYS A 477 8.58 11.50 -7.95
N VAL A 478 7.66 10.90 -8.70
CA VAL A 478 7.90 10.42 -10.06
C VAL A 478 6.97 11.12 -11.04
N ASP A 479 7.52 11.60 -12.15
CA ASP A 479 6.79 12.08 -13.32
C ASP A 479 6.67 10.92 -14.32
N VAL A 480 5.46 10.38 -14.52
CA VAL A 480 5.25 9.15 -15.31
C VAL A 480 5.39 9.36 -16.81
N GLU A 481 5.33 10.61 -17.29
CA GLU A 481 5.49 10.93 -18.70
C GLU A 481 6.97 11.05 -19.07
N THR A 482 7.75 11.76 -18.25
CA THR A 482 9.18 11.97 -18.51
C THR A 482 10.08 10.92 -17.86
N LYS A 483 9.55 10.13 -16.92
CA LYS A 483 10.28 9.19 -16.04
C LYS A 483 11.33 9.88 -15.16
N ASN A 484 11.31 11.21 -15.06
CA ASN A 484 12.15 11.92 -14.11
C ASN A 484 11.59 11.77 -12.71
N PHE A 485 12.46 11.90 -11.71
CA PHE A 485 12.08 11.81 -10.31
C PHE A 485 12.80 12.86 -9.46
N LYS A 486 12.24 13.14 -8.28
CA LYS A 486 12.85 13.94 -7.22
C LYS A 486 12.89 13.11 -5.95
N ILE A 487 13.93 13.29 -5.14
CA ILE A 487 14.12 12.55 -3.89
C ILE A 487 14.27 13.53 -2.74
N TRP A 488 13.61 13.24 -1.64
CA TRP A 488 13.93 13.77 -0.33
C TRP A 488 14.53 12.63 0.50
N GLN A 489 15.68 12.89 1.10
CA GLN A 489 16.37 11.94 1.96
C GLN A 489 17.16 12.72 3.01
N GLU A 490 17.18 12.21 4.23
CA GLU A 490 17.99 12.70 5.34
C GLU A 490 18.61 11.49 6.05
N ASP A 491 19.91 11.53 6.35
CA ASP A 491 20.59 10.41 7.01
C ASP A 491 19.96 10.13 8.39
N GLY A 492 19.80 8.84 8.71
CA GLY A 492 19.17 8.44 9.97
C GLY A 492 17.67 8.71 10.06
N SER A 493 17.02 9.07 8.96
CA SER A 493 15.59 9.40 8.88
C SER A 493 14.84 8.39 7.99
N TYR A 494 13.73 7.89 8.50
CA TYR A 494 12.93 6.83 7.88
C TYR A 494 11.49 7.31 7.69
N PRO A 495 11.17 7.88 6.52
CA PRO A 495 9.85 8.45 6.25
C PRO A 495 8.79 7.37 6.00
N SER A 496 7.60 7.57 6.54
CA SER A 496 6.40 6.80 6.22
C SER A 496 5.85 7.13 4.83
N GLU A 497 4.82 6.39 4.40
CA GLU A 497 4.04 6.67 3.18
C GLU A 497 3.73 8.19 3.01
N PRO A 498 4.00 8.78 1.83
CA PRO A 498 3.78 10.20 1.54
C PRO A 498 2.33 10.51 1.18
N VAL A 499 1.57 11.07 2.12
CA VAL A 499 0.17 11.46 1.90
C VAL A 499 0.10 12.82 1.18
N PHE A 500 -0.51 12.87 0.00
CA PHE A 500 -0.72 14.11 -0.75
C PHE A 500 -1.95 14.88 -0.25
N VAL A 501 -1.78 16.19 -0.04
CA VAL A 501 -2.87 17.11 0.30
C VAL A 501 -2.87 18.29 -0.68
N PRO A 502 -3.92 18.47 -1.51
CA PRO A 502 -3.98 19.57 -2.46
C PRO A 502 -4.11 20.92 -1.76
N VAL A 503 -3.52 21.96 -2.35
CA VAL A 503 -3.88 23.34 -2.00
C VAL A 503 -5.36 23.57 -2.33
N PRO A 504 -6.13 24.32 -1.51
CA PRO A 504 -7.51 24.68 -1.84
C PRO A 504 -7.59 25.34 -3.23
N ASN A 505 -8.52 24.87 -4.07
CA ASN A 505 -8.70 25.35 -5.44
C ASN A 505 -7.46 25.18 -6.36
N ALA A 506 -6.56 24.24 -6.05
CA ALA A 506 -5.44 23.87 -6.92
C ALA A 506 -5.90 23.66 -8.37
N THR A 507 -5.07 24.01 -9.35
CA THR A 507 -5.32 23.75 -10.78
C THR A 507 -4.31 22.76 -11.36
N ALA A 508 -3.06 22.81 -10.89
CA ALA A 508 -2.04 21.81 -11.22
C ALA A 508 -2.17 20.55 -10.36
N GLU A 509 -1.81 19.41 -10.93
CA GLU A 509 -1.93 18.08 -10.31
C GLU A 509 -1.12 17.96 -9.01
N ASP A 510 0.08 18.54 -8.99
CA ASP A 510 1.05 18.54 -7.91
C ASP A 510 1.05 19.84 -7.08
N SER A 511 0.01 20.68 -7.22
CA SER A 511 -0.17 21.86 -6.37
C SER A 511 -0.75 21.44 -5.01
N GLY A 512 0.14 21.23 -4.05
CA GLY A 512 -0.18 20.62 -2.77
C GLY A 512 1.03 20.49 -1.87
N VAL A 513 0.85 19.74 -0.79
CA VAL A 513 1.94 19.28 0.07
C VAL A 513 1.96 17.77 0.15
N ILE A 514 3.12 17.22 0.51
CA ILE A 514 3.29 15.85 0.95
C ILE A 514 3.52 15.84 2.45
N LEU A 515 2.75 15.00 3.15
CA LEU A 515 2.88 14.74 4.57
C LEU A 515 3.47 13.35 4.78
N SER A 516 4.51 13.25 5.59
CA SER A 516 5.12 11.97 5.96
C SER A 516 5.62 12.01 7.40
N VAL A 517 5.37 10.96 8.17
CA VAL A 517 5.92 10.83 9.52
C VAL A 517 7.30 10.22 9.40
N VAL A 518 8.30 10.92 9.91
CA VAL A 518 9.69 10.50 9.88
C VAL A 518 10.10 10.03 11.26
N VAL A 519 10.59 8.80 11.31
CA VAL A 519 11.11 8.17 12.53
C VAL A 519 12.62 7.96 12.41
N SER A 520 13.30 7.82 13.54
CA SER A 520 14.74 7.56 13.58
C SER A 520 15.04 6.41 14.54
N PRO A 521 15.95 5.49 14.18
CA PRO A 521 16.44 4.46 15.09
C PRO A 521 17.48 5.02 16.08
N THR A 522 17.92 6.27 15.89
CA THR A 522 18.89 6.92 16.78
C THR A 522 18.22 7.32 18.08
N GLU A 523 18.79 6.91 19.21
CA GLU A 523 18.30 7.32 20.52
C GLU A 523 18.27 8.85 20.67
N ASN A 524 17.23 9.36 21.32
CA ASN A 524 17.00 10.80 21.57
C ASN A 524 16.73 11.67 20.33
N GLN A 525 16.62 11.09 19.12
CA GLN A 525 16.13 11.82 17.96
C GLN A 525 14.60 11.80 17.93
N SER A 526 13.98 12.98 17.94
CA SER A 526 12.53 13.10 17.88
C SER A 526 11.98 12.60 16.55
N ALA A 527 10.89 11.83 16.60
CA ALA A 527 10.04 11.66 15.43
C ALA A 527 9.45 13.01 15.01
N PHE A 528 9.14 13.18 13.73
CA PHE A 528 8.55 14.42 13.25
C PHE A 528 7.60 14.21 12.09
N LEU A 529 6.59 15.07 11.98
CA LEU A 529 5.81 15.20 10.75
C LEU A 529 6.56 16.12 9.78
N LEU A 530 6.94 15.59 8.63
CA LEU A 530 7.56 16.33 7.53
C LEU A 530 6.47 16.91 6.60
N VAL A 531 6.68 18.15 6.17
CA VAL A 531 5.84 18.81 5.16
C VAL A 531 6.73 19.21 3.98
N LEU A 532 6.53 18.55 2.84
CA LEU A 532 7.19 18.91 1.58
C LEU A 532 6.22 19.66 0.66
N ASP A 533 6.74 20.62 -0.09
CA ASP A 533 6.05 21.19 -1.23
C ASP A 533 5.96 20.13 -2.34
N ALA A 534 4.75 19.78 -2.79
CA ALA A 534 4.58 18.65 -3.71
C ALA A 534 5.13 18.91 -5.11
N GLU A 535 5.22 20.18 -5.55
CA GLU A 535 5.76 20.56 -6.86
C GLU A 535 7.29 20.45 -6.88
N THR A 536 7.94 21.21 -6.00
CA THR A 536 9.40 21.35 -5.90
C THR A 536 10.05 20.16 -5.19
N PHE A 537 9.30 19.47 -4.34
CA PHE A 537 9.73 18.39 -3.45
C PHE A 537 10.77 18.83 -2.40
N ARG A 538 10.75 20.12 -2.06
CA ARG A 538 11.58 20.71 -1.00
C ARG A 538 10.81 20.78 0.30
N GLU A 539 11.52 20.68 1.40
CA GLU A 539 10.93 20.82 2.73
C GLU A 539 10.45 22.25 2.96
N LEU A 540 9.19 22.37 3.38
CA LEU A 540 8.59 23.62 3.85
C LEU A 540 8.82 23.77 5.36
N GLY A 541 8.64 22.68 6.10
CA GLY A 541 8.88 22.62 7.53
C GLY A 541 8.59 21.24 8.10
N ARG A 542 8.77 21.11 9.41
CA ARG A 542 8.50 19.89 10.16
C ARG A 542 7.98 20.19 11.56
N ALA A 543 7.24 19.24 12.12
CA ALA A 543 6.71 19.30 13.48
C ALA A 543 7.29 18.16 14.33
N GLU A 544 8.25 18.49 15.19
CA GLU A 544 8.99 17.53 16.02
C GLU A 544 8.20 17.17 17.29
N VAL A 545 8.17 15.88 17.61
CA VAL A 545 7.46 15.34 18.78
C VAL A 545 8.39 14.44 19.58
N ALA A 546 8.46 14.69 20.88
CA ALA A 546 9.38 14.02 21.80
C ALA A 546 8.83 12.66 22.27
N VAL A 547 8.53 11.78 21.31
CA VAL A 547 8.02 10.43 21.54
C VAL A 547 8.74 9.43 20.64
N GLN A 548 8.84 8.19 21.11
CA GLN A 548 9.27 7.09 20.26
C GLN A 548 8.09 6.63 19.40
N MET A 549 8.33 6.39 18.12
CA MET A 549 7.31 5.88 17.20
C MET A 549 7.83 4.68 16.44
N PRO A 550 7.03 3.61 16.31
CA PRO A 550 7.34 2.49 15.44
C PRO A 550 7.10 2.90 13.98
N TYR A 551 7.70 2.17 13.05
CA TYR A 551 7.44 2.34 11.64
C TYR A 551 6.11 1.64 11.27
N GLY A 552 5.15 2.43 10.77
CA GLY A 552 3.80 1.99 10.38
C GLY A 552 3.63 1.74 8.87
N PHE A 553 2.38 1.55 8.43
CA PHE A 553 2.06 1.20 7.04
C PHE A 553 1.38 2.36 6.30
N HIS A 554 0.08 2.57 6.53
CA HIS A 554 -0.74 3.50 5.76
C HIS A 554 -1.39 4.57 6.61
N GLY A 555 -1.87 5.61 5.93
CA GLY A 555 -2.62 6.68 6.55
C GLY A 555 -3.50 7.45 5.58
N ILE A 556 -4.32 8.34 6.15
CA ILE A 556 -5.19 9.24 5.41
C ILE A 556 -5.12 10.63 6.02
N PHE A 557 -5.28 11.66 5.20
CA PHE A 557 -5.51 13.02 5.67
C PHE A 557 -7.00 13.34 5.63
N THR A 558 -7.55 13.80 6.75
CA THR A 558 -8.96 14.19 6.88
C THR A 558 -9.03 15.70 7.05
N SER A 559 -9.58 16.42 6.07
CA SER A 559 -9.75 17.87 6.17
C SER A 559 -10.88 18.24 7.14
N HIS A 560 -10.72 19.37 7.83
CA HIS A 560 -11.74 20.00 8.68
C HIS A 560 -12.56 21.06 7.95
#